data_AF-A0A7X7QM21-F1
#
_entry.id   AF-A0A7X7QM21-F1
#
_cell.length_a   1.000
_cell.length_b   1.000
_cell.length_c   1.000
_cell.angle_alpha   90.00
_cell.angle_beta   90.00
_cell.angle_gamma   90.00
#
_symmetry.space_group_name_H-M   'P 1'
#
loop_
_entity.id
_entity.type
_entity.pdbx_description
1 polymer ?
#
loop_
_entity_poly.entity_id
_entity_poly.type
_entity_poly.pdbx_seq_one_letter_code
_entity_poly.pdbx_strand_id
1 'polypeptide(L)'
;MHPSCMGNVKQLMLAVLMYADDNDGFLLPGAIPYYGYPGHSGQYEWNEMLRDMYLRDEAVFVCPTQTSPAGAASQSILNLGYGWNYQEFGYYYTTHGTGWGTALVQIDRPASTILLGDSRDSDPAATWSQWRYLYKRTAGLLPARHNGGGMMGLLDGHVSWFRYEKLLEAVSGRAEPWRYPP
;
A
#
# COMPACT_ATOMS: atom_id res chain seq x y z
N MET A 1 0.80 6.46 18.78
CA MET A 1 0.39 6.87 17.44
C MET A 1 1.17 8.12 17.07
N HIS A 2 2.04 8.04 16.06
CA HIS A 2 2.83 9.20 15.63
C HIS A 2 2.01 10.02 14.61
N PRO A 3 1.76 11.32 14.83
CA PRO A 3 0.88 12.13 13.97
C PRO A 3 1.28 12.12 12.48
N SER A 4 2.58 12.02 12.19
CA SER A 4 3.07 12.00 10.81
C SER A 4 2.60 10.77 10.02
N CYS A 5 2.29 9.64 10.66
CA CYS A 5 1.92 8.43 9.92
C CYS A 5 0.60 8.62 9.15
N MET A 6 -0.38 9.27 9.79
CA MET A 6 -1.63 9.64 9.11
C MET A 6 -1.38 10.69 8.03
N GLY A 7 -0.50 11.66 8.30
CA GLY A 7 -0.09 12.67 7.31
C GLY A 7 0.55 12.05 6.07
N ASN A 8 1.38 11.03 6.25
CA ASN A 8 2.02 10.31 5.15
C ASN A 8 0.99 9.57 4.30
N VAL A 9 0.10 8.78 4.92
CA VAL A 9 -0.97 8.07 4.18
C VAL A 9 -1.88 9.05 3.43
N LYS A 10 -2.18 10.23 4.00
CA LYS A 10 -2.96 11.28 3.31
C LYS A 10 -2.22 11.83 2.08
N GLN A 11 -0.92 12.10 2.18
CA GLN A 11 -0.11 12.57 1.06
C GLN A 11 0.00 11.50 -0.04
N LEU A 12 0.18 10.23 0.33
CA LEU A 12 0.18 9.11 -0.61
C LEU A 12 -1.16 9.00 -1.33
N MET A 13 -2.28 9.02 -0.60
CA MET A 13 -3.61 8.99 -1.20
C MET A 13 -3.87 10.17 -2.13
N LEU A 14 -3.42 11.37 -1.77
CA LEU A 14 -3.54 12.55 -2.64
C LEU A 14 -2.76 12.36 -3.94
N ALA A 15 -1.51 11.87 -3.87
CA ALA A 15 -0.69 11.59 -5.05
C ALA A 15 -1.33 10.53 -5.97
N VAL A 16 -1.99 9.51 -5.40
CA VAL A 16 -2.78 8.53 -6.16
C VAL A 16 -3.93 9.20 -6.90
N LEU A 17 -4.71 10.05 -6.22
CA LEU A 17 -5.87 10.69 -6.82
C LEU A 17 -5.46 11.70 -7.90
N MET A 18 -4.33 12.40 -7.72
CA MET A 18 -3.72 13.21 -8.78
C MET A 18 -3.33 12.36 -9.99
N TYR A 19 -2.66 11.22 -9.77
CA TYR A 19 -2.38 10.27 -10.85
C TYR A 19 -3.66 9.87 -11.58
N ALA A 20 -4.72 9.51 -10.86
CA ALA A 20 -5.95 9.05 -11.48
C ALA A 20 -6.64 10.16 -12.29
N ASP A 21 -6.65 11.40 -11.80
CA ASP A 21 -7.19 12.56 -12.52
C ASP A 21 -6.46 12.79 -13.85
N ASP A 22 -5.13 12.70 -13.84
CA ASP A 22 -4.28 12.86 -15.04
C ASP A 22 -4.31 11.65 -16.00
N ASN A 23 -4.91 10.53 -15.58
CA ASN A 23 -4.94 9.27 -16.34
C ASN A 23 -6.38 8.75 -16.55
N ASP A 24 -7.32 9.63 -16.92
CA ASP A 24 -8.71 9.29 -17.26
C ASP A 24 -9.46 8.46 -16.18
N GLY A 25 -9.12 8.71 -14.91
CA GLY A 25 -9.68 8.01 -13.77
C GLY A 25 -9.10 6.62 -13.52
N PHE A 26 -7.97 6.24 -14.14
CA PHE A 26 -7.30 4.97 -13.86
C PHE A 26 -6.34 5.08 -12.68
N LEU A 27 -6.44 4.14 -11.74
CA LEU A 27 -5.41 3.94 -10.72
C LEU A 27 -4.11 3.46 -11.38
N LEU A 28 -2.98 3.87 -10.80
CA LEU A 28 -1.68 3.31 -11.15
C LEU A 28 -1.64 1.79 -10.88
N PRO A 29 -0.85 1.02 -11.67
CA PRO A 29 -0.57 -0.36 -11.35
C PRO A 29 0.23 -0.50 -10.04
N GLY A 30 0.13 -1.64 -9.38
CA GLY A 30 0.92 -1.96 -8.18
C GLY A 30 2.40 -2.15 -8.50
N ALA A 31 2.71 -2.71 -9.68
CA ALA A 31 4.05 -2.73 -10.26
C ALA A 31 4.01 -3.05 -11.77
N ILE A 32 5.01 -2.61 -12.52
CA ILE A 32 5.23 -2.93 -13.95
C ILE A 32 6.71 -3.31 -14.19
N PRO A 33 7.12 -3.92 -15.33
CA PRO A 33 8.53 -4.13 -15.61
C PRO A 33 9.22 -2.79 -15.88
N TYR A 34 10.49 -2.69 -15.51
CA TYR A 34 11.35 -1.66 -16.08
C TYR A 34 11.58 -2.00 -17.58
N TYR A 35 10.73 -1.49 -18.46
CA TYR A 35 10.97 -1.61 -19.91
C TYR A 35 12.05 -0.61 -20.33
N GLY A 36 13.26 -1.12 -20.59
CA GLY A 36 14.30 -0.38 -21.32
C GLY A 36 15.04 0.70 -20.54
N TYR A 37 14.91 0.77 -19.21
CA TYR A 37 15.71 1.66 -18.37
C TYR A 37 17.09 1.04 -18.09
N PRO A 38 18.19 1.56 -18.68
CA PRO A 38 19.52 1.00 -18.47
C PRO A 38 19.92 1.16 -17.00
N GLY A 39 20.28 0.06 -16.34
CA GLY A 39 20.72 0.06 -14.93
C GLY A 39 19.64 -0.31 -13.90
N HIS A 40 18.41 -0.61 -14.31
CA HIS A 40 17.35 -1.07 -13.42
C HIS A 40 16.91 -2.50 -13.75
N SER A 41 17.42 -3.47 -12.99
CA SER A 41 16.92 -4.84 -12.99
C SER A 41 15.77 -4.95 -11.97
N GLY A 42 14.56 -5.25 -12.42
CA GLY A 42 13.43 -5.49 -11.51
C GLY A 42 12.10 -4.92 -11.99
N GLN A 43 11.25 -4.56 -11.03
CA GLN A 43 9.93 -3.99 -11.23
C GLN A 43 9.95 -2.51 -10.84
N TYR A 44 9.18 -1.69 -11.56
CA TYR A 44 8.87 -0.31 -11.19
C TYR A 44 7.60 -0.34 -10.34
N GLU A 45 7.77 -0.20 -9.02
CA GLU A 45 6.71 -0.40 -8.03
C GLU A 45 5.90 0.88 -7.79
N TRP A 46 4.68 0.74 -7.29
CA TRP A 46 3.75 1.84 -7.00
C TRP A 46 4.40 3.04 -6.29
N ASN A 47 5.30 2.79 -5.33
CA ASN A 47 5.96 3.82 -4.55
C ASN A 47 6.96 4.61 -5.40
N GLU A 48 7.68 3.94 -6.30
CA GLU A 48 8.65 4.59 -7.18
C GLU A 48 7.93 5.42 -8.24
N MET A 49 6.83 4.87 -8.80
CA MET A 49 5.98 5.58 -9.75
C MET A 49 5.39 6.86 -9.16
N LEU A 50 4.79 6.77 -7.96
CA LEU A 50 4.25 7.95 -7.27
C LEU A 50 5.35 8.94 -6.93
N ARG A 51 6.52 8.46 -6.49
CA ARG A 51 7.66 9.33 -6.14
C ARG A 51 8.10 10.17 -7.34
N ASP A 52 8.30 9.52 -8.48
CA ASP A 52 8.88 10.16 -9.65
C ASP A 52 7.90 11.12 -10.34
N MET A 53 6.59 10.83 -10.26
CA MET A 53 5.55 11.61 -10.94
C MET A 53 4.96 12.73 -10.06
N TYR A 54 4.60 12.44 -8.80
CA TYR A 54 3.73 13.34 -8.01
C TYR A 54 4.27 13.67 -6.61
N LEU A 55 5.14 12.84 -6.02
CA LEU A 55 5.52 12.96 -4.62
C LEU A 55 7.03 12.74 -4.41
N ARG A 56 7.86 13.74 -4.73
CA ARG A 56 9.33 13.59 -4.72
C ARG A 56 9.95 13.42 -3.32
N ASP A 57 9.22 13.72 -2.25
CA ASP A 57 9.71 13.55 -0.89
C ASP A 57 9.66 12.07 -0.46
N GLU A 58 10.80 11.39 -0.51
CA GLU A 58 10.93 9.97 -0.15
C GLU A 58 10.57 9.69 1.31
N ALA A 59 10.70 10.67 2.22
CA ALA A 59 10.37 10.48 3.63
C ALA A 59 8.88 10.18 3.85
N VAL A 60 8.01 10.60 2.92
CA VAL A 60 6.57 10.35 2.99
C VAL A 60 6.24 8.88 2.77
N PHE A 61 7.04 8.15 1.99
CA PHE A 61 6.83 6.73 1.71
C PHE A 61 7.26 5.82 2.86
N VAL A 62 7.98 6.35 3.84
CA VAL A 62 8.51 5.60 4.96
C VAL A 62 7.72 5.93 6.21
N CYS A 63 7.11 4.91 6.81
CA CYS A 63 6.42 4.99 8.09
C CYS A 63 7.47 5.18 9.19
N PRO A 64 7.48 6.30 9.94
CA PRO A 64 8.54 6.57 10.91
C PRO A 64 8.58 5.60 12.09
N THR A 65 7.48 4.87 12.33
CA THR A 65 7.39 3.85 13.37
C THR A 65 7.68 2.45 12.84
N GLN A 66 7.90 2.29 11.54
CA GLN A 66 8.30 1.01 10.96
C GLN A 66 9.76 0.75 11.33
N THR A 67 9.96 -0.29 12.13
CA THR A 67 11.28 -0.79 12.45
C THR A 67 11.71 -1.78 11.38
N SER A 68 13.00 -2.10 11.29
CA SER A 68 13.49 -3.22 10.46
C SER A 68 13.87 -4.36 11.39
N PRO A 69 13.62 -5.63 11.04
CA PRO A 69 14.18 -6.74 11.77
C PRO A 69 15.69 -6.75 11.50
N ALA A 70 16.48 -6.72 12.57
CA ALA A 70 17.94 -6.87 12.63
C ALA A 70 18.66 -7.10 11.28
N GLY A 71 19.05 -6.01 10.60
CA GLY A 71 19.96 -6.05 9.44
C GLY A 71 19.52 -5.25 8.22
N ALA A 72 18.22 -5.04 8.01
CA ALA A 72 17.75 -4.07 7.01
C ALA A 72 17.80 -2.65 7.60
N ALA A 73 18.15 -1.63 6.80
CA ALA A 73 18.12 -0.24 7.26
C ALA A 73 16.69 0.12 7.70
N SER A 74 16.49 0.39 9.00
CA SER A 74 15.24 0.95 9.50
C SER A 74 15.00 2.32 8.89
N GLN A 75 13.73 2.72 8.76
CA GLN A 75 13.35 4.04 8.23
C GLN A 75 13.99 4.32 6.86
N SER A 76 13.98 3.33 5.96
CA SER A 76 14.53 3.46 4.61
C SER A 76 13.48 3.11 3.58
N ILE A 77 13.67 3.54 2.33
CA ILE A 77 12.80 3.18 1.22
C ILE A 77 12.67 1.66 1.09
N LEU A 78 13.68 0.91 1.53
CA LEU A 78 13.70 -0.55 1.53
C LEU A 78 12.64 -1.16 2.47
N ASN A 79 12.21 -0.42 3.50
CA ASN A 79 11.21 -0.83 4.47
C ASN A 79 10.19 0.30 4.67
N LEU A 80 9.26 0.40 3.72
CA LEU A 80 8.27 1.48 3.67
C LEU A 80 7.35 1.47 4.90
N GLY A 81 6.85 0.31 5.31
CA GLY A 81 5.80 0.23 6.33
C GLY A 81 4.45 0.74 5.84
N TYR A 82 4.35 1.16 4.58
CA TYR A 82 3.10 1.35 3.85
C TYR A 82 3.05 0.38 2.69
N GLY A 83 1.89 -0.24 2.49
CA GLY A 83 1.68 -1.23 1.47
C GLY A 83 0.53 -0.87 0.55
N TRP A 84 0.70 -1.20 -0.72
CA TRP A 84 -0.35 -1.15 -1.73
C TRP A 84 -1.20 -2.42 -1.73
N ASN A 85 -2.51 -2.29 -1.94
CA ASN A 85 -3.46 -3.40 -2.01
C ASN A 85 -3.39 -4.13 -3.36
N TYR A 86 -2.26 -4.78 -3.58
CA TYR A 86 -1.86 -5.38 -4.85
C TYR A 86 -2.76 -6.52 -5.32
N GLN A 87 -3.38 -7.26 -4.38
CA GLN A 87 -4.25 -8.40 -4.71
C GLN A 87 -5.53 -7.95 -5.38
N GLU A 88 -5.95 -6.71 -5.13
CA GLU A 88 -7.16 -6.10 -5.68
C GLU A 88 -6.85 -5.13 -6.82
N PHE A 89 -5.69 -4.47 -6.73
CA PHE A 89 -5.31 -3.36 -7.59
C PHE A 89 -3.87 -3.54 -8.05
N GLY A 90 -3.69 -4.17 -9.20
CA GLY A 90 -2.55 -3.87 -10.06
C GLY A 90 -1.28 -4.70 -9.89
N TYR A 91 -1.29 -5.90 -9.31
CA TYR A 91 -0.16 -6.82 -9.43
C TYR A 91 -0.57 -8.30 -9.53
N TYR A 92 -0.12 -8.98 -10.58
CA TYR A 92 -0.32 -10.43 -10.75
C TYR A 92 0.81 -11.23 -10.09
N TYR A 93 0.50 -11.93 -9.01
CA TYR A 93 1.47 -12.74 -8.24
C TYR A 93 2.13 -13.85 -9.07
N THR A 94 1.43 -14.39 -10.07
CA THR A 94 1.90 -15.52 -10.90
C THR A 94 2.78 -15.08 -12.08
N THR A 95 2.83 -13.79 -12.38
CA THR A 95 3.55 -13.22 -13.51
C THR A 95 4.28 -11.97 -13.03
N HIS A 96 5.44 -12.21 -12.42
CA HIS A 96 6.32 -11.15 -11.92
C HIS A 96 6.52 -10.07 -12.98
N GLY A 97 6.21 -8.82 -12.60
CA GLY A 97 6.31 -7.67 -13.50
C GLY A 97 5.06 -7.44 -14.34
N THR A 98 3.90 -7.99 -14.02
CA THR A 98 2.66 -7.60 -14.71
C THR A 98 1.68 -6.99 -13.72
N GLY A 99 1.34 -5.73 -13.96
CA GLY A 99 0.31 -5.00 -13.23
C GLY A 99 -0.78 -4.51 -14.17
N TRP A 100 -1.87 -4.01 -13.60
CA TRP A 100 -2.97 -3.39 -14.34
C TRP A 100 -3.43 -2.12 -13.63
N GLY A 101 -3.88 -1.13 -14.40
CA GLY A 101 -4.63 0.00 -13.86
C GLY A 101 -6.09 -0.38 -13.69
N THR A 102 -6.71 0.04 -12.59
CA THR A 102 -8.15 -0.17 -12.36
C THR A 102 -8.86 1.17 -12.50
N ALA A 103 -9.92 1.25 -13.31
CA ALA A 103 -10.67 2.49 -13.45
C ALA A 103 -11.50 2.75 -12.18
N LEU A 104 -11.44 3.98 -11.66
CA LEU A 104 -12.20 4.40 -10.48
C LEU A 104 -13.71 4.17 -10.64
N VAL A 105 -14.23 4.33 -11.86
CA VAL A 105 -15.64 4.08 -12.18
C VAL A 105 -16.07 2.61 -12.00
N GLN A 106 -15.13 1.67 -11.98
CA GLN A 106 -15.40 0.25 -11.74
C GLN A 106 -15.45 -0.10 -10.25
N ILE A 107 -15.27 0.88 -9.36
CA ILE A 107 -15.24 0.69 -7.91
C ILE A 107 -16.57 1.18 -7.32
N ASP A 108 -17.40 0.23 -6.91
CA ASP A 108 -18.76 0.53 -6.41
C ASP A 108 -18.79 1.30 -5.09
N ARG A 109 -17.76 1.16 -4.24
CA ARG A 109 -17.77 1.67 -2.86
C ARG A 109 -16.44 2.30 -2.43
N PRO A 110 -15.98 3.38 -3.06
CA PRO A 110 -14.65 3.97 -2.81
C PRO A 110 -14.43 4.35 -1.34
N ALA A 111 -15.46 4.88 -0.67
CA ALA A 111 -15.43 5.24 0.76
C ALA A 111 -15.30 4.05 1.73
N SER A 112 -15.43 2.83 1.22
CA SER A 112 -15.19 1.61 1.96
C SER A 112 -14.28 0.69 1.16
N THR A 113 -13.30 1.22 0.43
CA THR A 113 -12.34 0.36 -0.28
C THR A 113 -10.93 0.77 0.07
N ILE A 114 -10.20 -0.15 0.72
CA ILE A 114 -8.81 0.08 1.13
C ILE A 114 -7.92 -0.04 -0.11
N LEU A 115 -7.13 1.00 -0.38
CA LEU A 115 -6.16 1.00 -1.46
C LEU A 115 -4.73 0.79 -0.97
N LEU A 116 -4.36 1.49 0.08
CA LEU A 116 -3.03 1.45 0.65
C LEU A 116 -3.12 1.75 2.15
N GLY A 117 -2.06 1.51 2.89
CA GLY A 117 -2.01 1.81 4.32
C GLY A 117 -0.87 1.10 4.99
N ASP A 118 -0.89 1.00 6.32
CA ASP A 118 0.14 0.26 7.03
C ASP A 118 0.21 -1.20 6.57
N SER A 119 1.40 -1.62 6.14
CA SER A 119 1.71 -3.00 5.77
C SER A 119 1.96 -3.89 7.00
N ARG A 120 2.46 -5.12 6.81
CA ARG A 120 2.86 -6.00 7.93
C ARG A 120 3.83 -5.29 8.90
N ASP A 121 3.67 -5.54 10.21
CA ASP A 121 4.65 -5.13 11.23
C ASP A 121 6.01 -5.76 10.99
N SER A 122 7.06 -5.07 11.40
CA SER A 122 8.41 -5.59 11.28
C SER A 122 8.62 -6.79 12.19
N ASP A 123 8.89 -7.95 11.60
CA ASP A 123 9.33 -9.14 12.31
C ASP A 123 10.39 -9.92 11.50
N PRO A 124 11.24 -10.74 12.14
CA PRO A 124 12.33 -11.45 11.46
C PRO A 124 11.89 -12.42 10.33
N ALA A 125 10.62 -12.80 10.29
CA ALA A 125 10.05 -13.66 9.24
C ALA A 125 9.33 -12.85 8.15
N ALA A 126 9.36 -11.52 8.21
CA ALA A 126 8.79 -10.67 7.18
C ALA A 126 9.68 -10.64 5.92
N THR A 127 9.06 -10.73 4.76
CA THR A 127 9.73 -10.58 3.46
C THR A 127 9.68 -9.15 2.97
N TRP A 128 10.60 -8.79 2.07
CA TRP A 128 10.63 -7.51 1.37
C TRP A 128 9.26 -6.98 0.94
N SER A 129 8.51 -7.82 0.21
CA SER A 129 7.21 -7.48 -0.33
C SER A 129 6.17 -7.19 0.74
N GLN A 130 6.28 -7.79 1.94
CA GLN A 130 5.33 -7.58 3.03
C GLN A 130 5.48 -6.21 3.71
N TRP A 131 6.54 -5.46 3.40
CA TRP A 131 6.71 -4.07 3.82
C TRP A 131 6.23 -3.05 2.79
N ARG A 132 5.90 -3.51 1.58
CA ARG A 132 5.53 -2.67 0.43
C ARG A 132 4.14 -2.97 -0.12
N TYR A 133 3.50 -4.02 0.37
CA TYR A 133 2.21 -4.49 -0.09
C TYR A 133 1.34 -4.96 1.07
N LEU A 134 0.03 -4.83 0.91
CA LEU A 134 -0.95 -5.41 1.84
C LEU A 134 -1.16 -6.88 1.49
N TYR A 135 -0.93 -7.78 2.45
CA TYR A 135 -1.06 -9.23 2.31
C TYR A 135 -2.32 -9.73 2.98
N LYS A 136 -2.87 -10.88 2.54
CA LYS A 136 -4.07 -11.55 3.09
C LYS A 136 -4.33 -11.29 4.59
N ARG A 137 -5.61 -11.12 4.94
CA ARG A 137 -6.11 -11.00 6.33
C ARG A 137 -5.77 -12.24 7.15
N THR A 138 -4.55 -12.30 7.64
CA THR A 138 -3.98 -13.42 8.37
C THR A 138 -3.23 -12.89 9.57
N ALA A 139 -3.41 -13.55 10.70
CA ALA A 139 -2.73 -13.18 11.93
C ALA A 139 -1.21 -13.10 11.70
N GLY A 140 -0.60 -12.01 12.15
CA GLY A 140 0.83 -11.72 11.97
C GLY A 140 1.20 -11.07 10.64
N LEU A 141 0.30 -10.98 9.65
CA LEU A 141 0.54 -10.26 8.38
C LEU A 141 -0.06 -8.85 8.36
N LEU A 142 -0.79 -8.47 9.42
CA LEU A 142 -1.52 -7.22 9.54
C LEU A 142 -0.80 -6.21 10.44
N PRO A 143 -1.03 -4.91 10.25
CA PRO A 143 -0.45 -3.87 11.11
C PRO A 143 -1.09 -3.84 12.50
N ALA A 144 -0.25 -3.83 13.54
CA ALA A 144 -0.65 -3.51 14.91
C ALA A 144 0.18 -2.35 15.51
N ARG A 145 1.22 -1.87 14.80
CA ARG A 145 2.15 -0.82 15.25
C ARG A 145 1.49 0.47 15.73
N HIS A 146 0.32 0.85 15.21
CA HIS A 146 -0.36 2.08 15.64
C HIS A 146 -1.43 1.79 16.67
N ASN A 147 -1.01 1.60 17.93
CA ASN A 147 -1.93 1.40 19.07
C ASN A 147 -2.84 0.16 18.88
N GLY A 148 -2.28 -0.95 18.40
CA GLY A 148 -3.03 -2.17 18.12
C GLY A 148 -3.84 -2.10 16.83
N GLY A 149 -3.36 -1.36 15.83
CA GLY A 149 -4.03 -1.22 14.53
C GLY A 149 -3.16 -0.55 13.47
N GLY A 150 -3.79 -0.23 12.33
CA GLY A 150 -3.16 0.38 11.15
C GLY A 150 -3.95 1.55 10.59
N MET A 151 -3.25 2.51 9.99
CA MET A 151 -3.80 3.60 9.19
C MET A 151 -4.01 3.13 7.77
N MET A 152 -5.25 3.16 7.28
CA MET A 152 -5.61 2.71 5.94
C MET A 152 -6.19 3.87 5.13
N GLY A 153 -5.67 4.07 3.93
CA GLY A 153 -6.18 4.95 2.90
C GLY A 153 -7.30 4.28 2.10
N LEU A 154 -8.41 4.99 1.97
CA LEU A 154 -9.61 4.57 1.27
C LEU A 154 -9.70 5.26 -0.09
N LEU A 155 -10.33 4.62 -1.08
CA LEU A 155 -10.34 5.06 -2.47
C LEU A 155 -11.05 6.40 -2.72
N ASP A 156 -11.83 6.90 -1.77
CA ASP A 156 -12.39 8.25 -1.82
C ASP A 156 -11.46 9.34 -1.25
N GLY A 157 -10.24 8.96 -0.85
CA GLY A 157 -9.23 9.85 -0.28
C GLY A 157 -9.23 9.92 1.25
N HIS A 158 -10.19 9.31 1.94
CA HIS A 158 -10.18 9.28 3.40
C HIS A 158 -9.06 8.38 3.94
N VAL A 159 -8.59 8.71 5.15
CA VAL A 159 -7.65 7.88 5.91
C VAL A 159 -8.28 7.56 7.25
N SER A 160 -8.40 6.27 7.55
CA SER A 160 -9.05 5.76 8.74
C SER A 160 -8.14 4.80 9.50
N TRP A 161 -8.16 4.89 10.82
CA TRP A 161 -7.51 3.90 11.67
C TRP A 161 -8.44 2.70 11.87
N PHE A 162 -7.90 1.50 11.68
CA PHE A 162 -8.60 0.25 11.95
C PHE A 162 -7.84 -0.55 13.00
N ARG A 163 -8.59 -1.06 13.98
CA ARG A 163 -8.04 -1.96 15.00
C ARG A 163 -7.59 -3.29 14.36
N TYR A 164 -6.53 -3.89 14.86
CA TYR A 164 -5.98 -5.15 14.36
C TYR A 164 -7.02 -6.28 14.30
N GLU A 165 -7.82 -6.48 15.35
CA GLU A 165 -8.86 -7.52 15.33
C GLU A 165 -9.93 -7.23 14.29
N LYS A 166 -10.23 -5.95 14.05
CA LYS A 166 -11.13 -5.56 12.96
C LYS A 166 -10.50 -5.86 11.60
N LEU A 167 -9.23 -5.55 11.39
CA LEU A 167 -8.54 -5.90 10.14
C LEU A 167 -8.50 -7.42 9.88
N LEU A 168 -8.59 -8.27 10.90
CA LEU A 168 -8.72 -9.72 10.75
C LEU A 168 -10.12 -10.18 10.33
N GLU A 169 -11.17 -9.40 10.60
CA GLU A 169 -12.54 -9.81 10.30
C GLU A 169 -12.76 -9.97 8.80
N ALA A 170 -13.28 -11.12 8.41
CA ALA A 170 -13.82 -11.35 7.07
C ALA A 170 -15.28 -10.90 7.05
N VAL A 171 -15.66 -10.18 6.00
CA VAL A 171 -17.06 -9.76 5.82
C VAL A 171 -17.77 -10.77 4.94
N SER A 172 -18.74 -11.47 5.52
CA SER A 172 -19.58 -12.42 4.78
C SER A 172 -20.22 -11.75 3.57
N GLY A 173 -20.16 -12.40 2.40
CA GLY A 173 -20.75 -11.92 1.16
C GLY A 173 -19.98 -10.79 0.46
N ARG A 174 -18.76 -10.44 0.89
CA ARG A 174 -17.88 -9.52 0.16
C ARG A 174 -16.74 -10.29 -0.53
N ALA A 175 -16.32 -9.79 -1.69
CA ALA A 175 -15.15 -10.33 -2.39
C ALA A 175 -13.89 -10.15 -1.53
N GLU A 176 -13.18 -11.25 -1.31
CA GLU A 176 -11.90 -11.39 -0.60
C GLU A 176 -10.75 -10.62 -1.28
N PRO A 177 -9.64 -10.26 -0.58
CA PRO A 177 -9.43 -10.17 0.87
C PRO A 177 -9.12 -8.75 1.38
N TRP A 178 -9.03 -7.73 0.53
CA TRP A 178 -8.70 -6.36 1.00
C TRP A 178 -9.51 -5.25 0.35
N ARG A 179 -10.37 -5.59 -0.62
CA ARG A 179 -11.23 -4.61 -1.28
C ARG A 179 -12.13 -3.82 -0.34
N TYR A 180 -12.52 -4.37 0.80
CA TYR A 180 -13.43 -3.68 1.73
C TYR A 180 -12.88 -3.73 3.14
N PRO A 181 -13.02 -2.67 3.97
CA PRO A 181 -12.79 -2.77 5.39
C PRO A 181 -13.79 -3.78 6.00
N PRO A 182 -13.46 -4.34 7.17
CA PRO A 182 -14.42 -5.08 7.99
C PRO A 182 -15.72 -4.30 8.20
#